data_AF-A0A1Y4U053-F1
#
_entry.id   AF-A0A1Y4U053-F1
#
_cell.length_a   1.000
_cell.length_b   1.000
_cell.length_c   1.000
_cell.angle_alpha   90.00
_cell.angle_beta   90.00
_cell.angle_gamma   90.00
#
_symmetry.space_group_name_H-M   'P 1'
#
loop_
_entity.id
_entity.type
_entity.pdbx_description
1 polymer ?
#
loop_
_entity_poly.entity_id
_entity_poly.type
_entity_poly.pdbx_seq_one_letter_code
_entity_poly.pdbx_strand_id
1 'polypeptide(L)'
;MKKLGMFLLTLLLVCVSLSGCSELVELTKDTYGENNPLSGKNTDERIIMCLEEEYPEHDFVVVESFNKENDSGKFEDKNGIEFTVHGLIYDNTYHFGCRNDYLKVLLESQDYLNKVSDIAKEYGFNVDYSEETIGIEGDENTDSSDSIDRISEMVKKILNSVDTPQIMYPKEAGSFSTGEINYYSIPCWGQLTCLYHMQGHTAVMTFRFGDESITEEKIRGIVTAAIEQTKKNIEEDEINKS
;
A
#
# COMPACT_ATOMS: atom_id res chain seq x y z
N MET A 1 17.78 -7.11 -74.04
CA MET A 1 18.11 -7.05 -72.60
C MET A 1 18.45 -5.62 -72.16
N LYS A 2 17.55 -4.70 -72.46
CA LYS A 2 17.51 -3.29 -72.06
C LYS A 2 16.00 -3.06 -71.84
N LYS A 3 15.58 -2.42 -70.76
CA LYS A 3 14.16 -2.17 -70.34
C LYS A 3 13.50 -3.11 -69.32
N LEU A 4 14.24 -3.82 -68.47
CA LEU A 4 13.62 -4.47 -67.28
C LEU A 4 14.17 -3.98 -65.93
N GLY A 5 15.35 -3.36 -65.90
CA GLY A 5 15.97 -2.86 -64.67
C GLY A 5 15.63 -1.41 -64.28
N MET A 6 14.89 -0.67 -65.09
CA MET A 6 14.64 0.77 -64.86
C MET A 6 13.17 1.13 -64.59
N PHE A 7 12.26 0.14 -64.65
CA PHE A 7 10.86 0.30 -64.23
C PHE A 7 10.63 -0.14 -62.79
N LEU A 8 11.51 -0.97 -62.22
CA LEU A 8 11.40 -1.38 -60.81
C LEU A 8 11.91 -0.30 -59.85
N LEU A 9 12.87 0.54 -60.26
CA LEU A 9 13.39 1.61 -59.39
C LEU A 9 12.50 2.86 -59.37
N THR A 10 11.70 3.11 -60.41
CA THR A 10 10.79 4.27 -60.47
C THR A 10 9.40 3.97 -59.91
N LEU A 11 8.93 2.72 -59.88
CA LEU A 11 7.70 2.36 -59.17
C LEU A 11 7.88 2.24 -57.64
N LEU A 12 9.09 1.95 -57.16
CA LEU A 12 9.40 1.99 -55.72
C LEU A 12 9.57 3.43 -55.17
N LEU A 13 9.65 4.43 -56.04
CA LEU A 13 9.83 5.83 -55.68
C LEU A 13 8.57 6.69 -55.79
N VAL A 14 7.42 6.11 -56.19
CA VAL A 14 6.14 6.85 -56.31
C VAL A 14 5.04 6.34 -55.37
N CYS A 15 5.18 5.15 -54.77
CA CYS A 15 4.16 4.59 -53.87
C CYS A 15 4.38 4.83 -52.36
N VAL A 16 5.34 5.66 -51.95
CA VAL A 16 5.52 6.05 -50.54
C VAL A 16 5.32 7.56 -50.30
N SER A 17 4.77 8.27 -51.30
CA SER A 17 4.68 9.74 -51.29
C SER A 17 3.30 10.31 -50.96
N LEU A 18 2.31 9.49 -50.59
CA LEU A 18 1.01 9.95 -50.06
C LEU A 18 0.35 8.91 -49.16
N SER A 19 0.81 8.81 -47.92
CA SER A 19 -0.06 8.48 -46.78
C SER A 19 0.55 9.10 -45.53
N GLY A 20 0.01 10.26 -45.18
CA GLY A 20 0.12 10.97 -43.90
C GLY A 20 1.34 10.68 -43.03
N CYS A 21 2.26 11.65 -42.98
CA CYS A 21 2.97 11.97 -41.73
C CYS A 21 1.98 12.47 -40.66
N SER A 22 0.99 11.66 -40.30
CA SER A 22 0.04 11.90 -39.22
C SER A 22 0.21 10.89 -38.08
N GLU A 23 0.76 9.69 -38.32
CA GLU A 23 0.95 8.68 -37.26
C GLU A 23 2.26 8.85 -36.48
N LEU A 24 3.32 9.42 -37.06
CA LEU A 24 4.57 9.71 -36.32
C LEU A 24 4.44 10.94 -35.39
N VAL A 25 3.43 11.77 -35.62
CA VAL A 25 3.05 12.87 -34.71
C VAL A 25 2.07 12.36 -33.64
N GLU A 26 1.36 11.25 -33.88
CA GLU A 26 0.47 10.65 -32.89
C GLU A 26 1.26 9.82 -31.84
N LEU A 27 2.34 9.14 -32.26
CA LEU A 27 3.33 8.52 -31.35
C LEU A 27 4.10 9.52 -30.47
N THR A 28 4.01 10.82 -30.75
CA THR A 28 4.57 11.91 -29.92
C THR A 28 3.48 12.81 -29.31
N LYS A 29 2.20 12.46 -29.47
CA LYS A 29 1.08 13.08 -28.75
C LYS A 29 0.62 12.26 -27.55
N ASP A 30 0.92 10.97 -27.51
CA ASP A 30 0.86 10.17 -26.27
C ASP A 30 1.87 10.64 -25.21
N THR A 31 2.76 11.59 -25.54
CA THR A 31 3.79 12.11 -24.63
C THR A 31 3.31 13.17 -23.63
N TYR A 32 2.09 13.70 -23.74
CA TYR A 32 1.54 14.61 -22.73
C TYR A 32 0.03 14.49 -22.73
N GLY A 33 -0.52 13.56 -21.96
CA GLY A 33 -1.89 13.74 -21.50
C GLY A 33 -1.93 15.03 -20.69
N GLU A 34 -2.54 16.10 -21.21
CA GLU A 34 -2.71 17.38 -20.50
C GLU A 34 -3.40 17.21 -19.13
N ASN A 35 -4.00 16.03 -18.88
CA ASN A 35 -4.67 15.65 -17.66
C ASN A 35 -3.89 14.64 -16.79
N ASN A 36 -2.62 14.33 -17.11
CA ASN A 36 -1.82 13.41 -16.29
C ASN A 36 -1.02 14.16 -15.20
N PRO A 37 -1.40 14.05 -13.92
CA PRO A 37 -0.72 14.75 -12.84
C PRO A 37 0.73 14.30 -12.63
N LEU A 38 1.15 13.13 -13.12
CA LEU A 38 2.52 12.62 -13.04
C LEU A 38 3.42 13.10 -14.20
N SER A 39 2.83 13.67 -15.26
CA SER A 39 3.57 14.06 -16.46
C SER A 39 4.52 15.23 -16.16
N GLY A 40 5.77 15.12 -16.65
CA GLY A 40 6.81 16.13 -16.45
C GLY A 40 7.42 16.19 -15.03
N LYS A 41 6.88 15.43 -14.07
CA LYS A 41 7.40 15.38 -12.69
C LYS A 41 8.55 14.40 -12.54
N ASN A 42 9.56 14.80 -11.80
CA ASN A 42 10.67 13.94 -11.39
C ASN A 42 10.25 12.98 -10.24
N THR A 43 11.13 12.06 -9.86
CA THR A 43 10.84 11.05 -8.83
C THR A 43 10.46 11.66 -7.48
N ASP A 44 11.19 12.69 -7.01
CA ASP A 44 10.91 13.31 -5.72
C ASP A 44 9.56 14.03 -5.72
N GLU A 45 9.23 14.75 -6.81
CA GLU A 45 7.93 15.40 -6.97
C GLU A 45 6.76 14.40 -6.95
N ARG A 46 6.96 13.22 -7.55
CA ARG A 46 5.95 12.14 -7.54
C ARG A 46 5.82 11.50 -6.17
N ILE A 47 6.92 11.35 -5.43
CA ILE A 47 6.90 10.87 -4.05
C ILE A 47 6.13 11.85 -3.15
N ILE A 48 6.41 13.15 -3.24
CA ILE A 48 5.69 14.17 -2.47
C ILE A 48 4.19 14.09 -2.75
N MET A 49 3.79 13.95 -4.01
CA MET A 49 2.38 13.75 -4.34
C MET A 49 1.76 12.52 -3.68
N CYS A 50 2.48 11.38 -3.64
CA CYS A 50 1.99 10.18 -2.94
C CYS A 50 1.81 10.44 -1.44
N LEU A 51 2.79 11.10 -0.81
CA LEU A 51 2.76 11.41 0.61
C LEU A 51 1.62 12.37 0.96
N GLU A 52 1.37 13.39 0.13
CA GLU A 52 0.29 14.35 0.33
C GLU A 52 -1.10 13.74 0.09
N GLU A 53 -1.23 12.74 -0.78
CA GLU A 53 -2.47 11.95 -0.87
C GLU A 53 -2.70 11.10 0.36
N GLU A 54 -1.65 10.46 0.88
CA GLU A 54 -1.73 9.62 2.08
C GLU A 54 -1.97 10.45 3.35
N TYR A 55 -1.34 11.61 3.47
CA TYR A 55 -1.39 12.50 4.63
C TYR A 55 -1.88 13.91 4.22
N PRO A 56 -3.17 14.11 3.93
CA PRO A 56 -3.70 15.35 3.35
C PRO A 56 -3.59 16.59 4.26
N GLU A 57 -3.24 16.42 5.53
CA GLU A 57 -3.04 17.52 6.49
C GLU A 57 -1.56 17.96 6.62
N HIS A 58 -0.67 17.31 5.85
CA HIS A 58 0.77 17.47 5.93
C HIS A 58 1.36 17.91 4.59
N ASP A 59 2.37 18.78 4.68
CA ASP A 59 3.22 19.16 3.56
C ASP A 59 4.60 18.54 3.80
N PHE A 60 5.27 18.13 2.73
CA PHE A 60 6.57 17.45 2.79
C PHE A 60 7.61 18.13 1.91
N VAL A 61 8.86 18.05 2.34
CA VAL A 61 10.02 18.54 1.58
C VAL A 61 11.07 17.45 1.42
N VAL A 62 11.88 17.58 0.37
CA VAL A 62 13.01 16.69 0.10
C VAL A 62 14.22 17.14 0.93
N VAL A 63 14.77 16.25 1.74
CA VAL A 63 16.05 16.44 2.45
C VAL A 63 17.19 15.81 1.65
N GLU A 64 16.99 14.58 1.18
CA GLU A 64 17.91 13.84 0.33
C GLU A 64 17.12 13.21 -0.82
N SER A 65 17.40 13.64 -2.05
CA SER A 65 16.72 13.13 -3.25
C SER A 65 16.77 11.61 -3.36
N PHE A 66 15.69 11.03 -3.87
CA PHE A 66 15.56 9.59 -3.99
C PHE A 66 16.62 9.02 -4.95
N ASN A 67 17.45 8.12 -4.43
CA ASN A 67 18.46 7.41 -5.19
C ASN A 67 17.92 6.03 -5.61
N LYS A 68 17.73 5.84 -6.92
CA LYS A 68 17.23 4.59 -7.50
C LYS A 68 18.18 3.39 -7.34
N GLU A 69 19.47 3.61 -7.16
CA GLU A 69 20.44 2.53 -6.92
C GLU A 69 20.33 1.99 -5.49
N ASN A 70 20.09 2.89 -4.53
CA ASN A 70 19.92 2.56 -3.11
C ASN A 70 18.44 2.36 -2.71
N ASP A 71 17.52 2.55 -3.66
CA ASP A 71 16.08 2.48 -3.50
C ASP A 71 15.56 3.25 -2.27
N SER A 72 16.11 4.44 -2.03
CA SER A 72 15.77 5.25 -0.86
C SER A 72 16.05 6.75 -1.05
N GLY A 73 15.31 7.58 -0.31
CA GLY A 73 15.51 9.02 -0.14
C GLY A 73 14.99 9.50 1.21
N LYS A 74 15.36 10.72 1.61
CA LYS A 74 14.93 11.32 2.89
C LYS A 74 14.04 12.53 2.68
N PHE A 75 12.96 12.56 3.46
CA PHE A 75 11.92 13.57 3.39
C PHE A 75 11.64 14.08 4.80
N GLU A 76 11.09 15.28 4.90
CA GLU A 76 10.79 15.93 6.17
C GLU A 76 9.40 16.57 6.12
N ASP A 77 8.65 16.49 7.21
CA ASP A 77 7.40 17.23 7.36
C ASP A 77 7.63 18.68 7.84
N LYS A 78 6.57 19.51 7.86
CA LYS A 78 6.64 20.90 8.34
C LYS A 78 7.13 21.08 9.79
N ASN A 79 7.13 20.03 10.61
CA ASN A 79 7.56 20.07 12.01
C ASN A 79 9.02 19.63 12.19
N GLY A 80 9.72 19.28 11.12
CA GLY A 80 11.10 18.80 11.18
C GLY A 80 11.22 17.30 11.43
N ILE A 81 10.17 16.52 11.19
CA ILE A 81 10.20 15.06 11.34
C ILE A 81 10.77 14.47 10.06
N GLU A 82 12.03 14.05 10.11
CA GLU A 82 12.70 13.34 9.02
C GLU A 82 12.28 11.86 8.98
N PHE A 83 12.05 11.34 7.78
CA PHE A 83 11.73 9.94 7.53
C PHE A 83 12.26 9.49 6.16
N THR A 84 12.33 8.17 5.99
CA THR A 84 12.78 7.55 4.74
C THR A 84 11.59 7.20 3.85
N VAL A 85 11.73 7.47 2.55
CA VAL A 85 10.91 6.85 1.50
C VAL A 85 11.77 5.82 0.79
N HIS A 86 11.23 4.64 0.55
CA HIS A 86 11.93 3.50 -0.06
C HIS A 86 10.97 2.63 -0.86
N GLY A 87 11.50 1.61 -1.55
CA GLY A 87 10.68 0.57 -2.15
C GLY A 87 9.70 1.11 -3.20
N LEU A 88 10.22 1.63 -4.32
CA LEU A 88 9.33 2.03 -5.43
C LEU A 88 8.53 0.82 -5.90
N ILE A 89 7.21 0.91 -5.78
CA ILE A 89 6.28 -0.15 -6.17
C ILE A 89 6.02 -0.07 -7.68
N TYR A 90 5.81 1.15 -8.18
CA TYR A 90 5.65 1.46 -9.59
C TYR A 90 6.36 2.76 -9.92
N ASP A 91 7.00 2.81 -11.09
CA ASP A 91 7.58 4.04 -11.64
C ASP A 91 7.38 4.05 -13.16
N ASN A 92 6.18 4.43 -13.60
CA ASN A 92 5.89 4.64 -15.01
C ASN A 92 5.05 5.91 -15.24
N THR A 93 4.61 6.12 -16.47
CA THR A 93 3.86 7.33 -16.85
C THR A 93 2.48 7.43 -16.19
N TYR A 94 1.85 6.30 -15.86
CA TYR A 94 0.46 6.25 -15.36
C TYR A 94 0.36 5.82 -13.89
N HIS A 95 1.34 5.06 -13.42
CA HIS A 95 1.36 4.51 -12.07
C HIS A 95 2.67 4.84 -11.38
N PHE A 96 2.54 5.42 -10.19
CA PHE A 96 3.66 5.69 -9.31
C PHE A 96 3.30 5.23 -7.89
N GLY A 97 4.24 4.63 -7.18
CA GLY A 97 3.99 4.35 -5.77
C GLY A 97 5.23 3.96 -5.02
N CYS A 98 5.21 4.18 -3.71
CA CYS A 98 6.36 3.98 -2.84
C CYS A 98 5.94 3.55 -1.44
N ARG A 99 6.91 3.14 -0.62
CA ARG A 99 6.74 2.92 0.81
C ARG A 99 7.38 4.07 1.58
N ASN A 100 6.85 4.37 2.76
CA ASN A 100 7.42 5.41 3.60
C ASN A 100 7.40 5.03 5.08
N ASP A 101 8.37 5.57 5.82
CA ASP A 101 8.52 5.36 7.25
C ASP A 101 7.83 6.46 8.08
N TYR A 102 7.05 7.37 7.49
CA TYR A 102 6.55 8.56 8.21
C TYR A 102 5.72 8.18 9.44
N LEU A 103 4.69 7.33 9.26
CA LEU A 103 3.91 6.83 10.38
C LEU A 103 4.77 6.06 11.39
N LYS A 104 5.69 5.22 10.92
CA LYS A 104 6.58 4.44 11.79
C LYS A 104 7.39 5.36 12.71
N VAL A 105 8.00 6.42 12.18
CA VAL A 105 8.76 7.40 12.99
C VAL A 105 7.87 8.05 14.05
N LEU A 106 6.62 8.40 13.70
CA LEU A 106 5.65 8.95 14.65
C LEU A 106 5.29 7.96 15.76
N LEU A 107 5.08 6.70 15.42
CA LEU A 107 4.77 5.63 16.36
C LEU A 107 5.96 5.34 17.30
N GLU A 108 7.18 5.26 16.75
CA GLU A 108 8.41 5.06 17.52
C GLU A 108 8.65 6.19 18.53
N SER A 109 8.40 7.44 18.14
CA SER A 109 8.54 8.61 19.02
C SER A 109 7.62 8.55 20.25
N GLN A 110 6.56 7.75 20.19
CA GLN A 110 5.56 7.56 21.24
C GLN A 110 5.67 6.21 21.96
N ASP A 111 6.78 5.49 21.77
CA ASP A 111 7.06 4.19 22.38
C ASP A 111 6.02 3.10 22.02
N TYR A 112 5.51 3.15 20.78
CA TYR A 112 4.39 2.31 20.35
C TYR A 112 4.66 0.81 20.52
N LEU A 113 5.81 0.29 20.07
CA LEU A 113 6.09 -1.15 20.15
C LEU A 113 6.03 -1.71 21.58
N ASN A 114 6.56 -0.97 22.57
CA ASN A 114 6.50 -1.38 23.97
C ASN A 114 5.05 -1.38 24.47
N LYS A 115 4.27 -0.33 24.15
CA LYS A 115 2.84 -0.26 24.49
C LYS A 115 2.04 -1.41 23.88
N VAL A 116 2.26 -1.73 22.60
CA VAL A 116 1.61 -2.88 21.95
C VAL A 116 2.00 -4.18 22.63
N SER A 117 3.29 -4.35 22.96
CA SER A 117 3.77 -5.55 23.63
C SER A 117 3.14 -5.75 25.01
N ASP A 118 3.09 -4.69 25.82
CA ASP A 118 2.47 -4.72 27.15
C ASP A 118 0.97 -5.05 27.04
N ILE A 119 0.25 -4.38 26.15
CA ILE A 119 -1.18 -4.63 25.93
C ILE A 119 -1.41 -6.04 25.39
N ALA A 120 -0.72 -6.48 24.34
CA ALA A 120 -0.91 -7.80 23.75
C ALA A 120 -0.71 -8.92 24.79
N LYS A 121 0.31 -8.77 25.63
CA LYS A 121 0.63 -9.72 26.70
C LYS A 121 -0.47 -9.83 27.76
N GLU A 122 -1.13 -8.73 28.14
CA GLU A 122 -2.30 -8.76 29.05
C GLU A 122 -3.42 -9.68 28.52
N TYR A 123 -3.51 -9.82 27.20
CA TYR A 123 -4.55 -10.57 26.51
C TYR A 123 -4.09 -11.94 26.02
N GLY A 124 -2.84 -12.35 26.31
CA GLY A 124 -2.29 -13.65 25.88
C GLY A 124 -1.88 -13.68 24.41
N PHE A 125 -1.42 -12.56 23.87
CA PHE A 125 -0.85 -12.43 22.54
C PHE A 125 0.61 -11.98 22.62
N ASN A 126 1.40 -12.34 21.61
CA ASN A 126 2.77 -11.88 21.41
C ASN A 126 2.81 -10.94 20.20
N VAL A 127 3.78 -10.02 20.19
CA VAL A 127 4.01 -9.11 19.07
C VAL A 127 5.10 -9.68 18.18
N ASP A 128 4.86 -9.69 16.88
CA ASP A 128 5.87 -9.94 15.85
C ASP A 128 5.91 -8.73 14.90
N TYR A 129 7.09 -8.22 14.57
CA TYR A 129 7.21 -7.04 13.75
C TYR A 129 8.49 -7.06 12.90
N SER A 130 8.43 -6.32 11.80
CA SER A 130 9.54 -6.06 10.90
C SER A 130 9.69 -4.56 10.70
N GLU A 131 10.60 -4.14 9.83
CA GLU A 131 10.70 -2.74 9.42
C GLU A 131 9.41 -2.22 8.76
N GLU A 132 8.60 -3.09 8.16
CA GLU A 132 7.40 -2.71 7.39
C GLU A 132 6.08 -3.03 8.06
N THR A 133 6.04 -4.09 8.87
CA THR A 133 4.78 -4.68 9.36
C THR A 133 4.79 -4.85 10.86
N ILE A 134 3.60 -4.77 11.46
CA ILE A 134 3.36 -5.15 12.85
C ILE A 134 2.22 -6.16 12.93
N GLY A 135 2.46 -7.23 13.67
CA GLY A 135 1.56 -8.35 13.89
C GLY A 135 1.42 -8.66 15.38
N ILE A 136 0.28 -9.20 15.75
CA ILE A 136 0.04 -9.81 17.05
C ILE A 136 -0.51 -11.21 16.84
N GLU A 137 0.00 -12.17 17.60
CA GLU A 137 -0.33 -13.59 17.43
C GLU A 137 -0.66 -14.22 18.79
N GLY A 138 -1.79 -14.91 18.85
CA GLY A 138 -2.24 -15.63 20.04
C GLY A 138 -1.53 -16.98 20.18
N ASP A 139 -1.54 -17.57 21.37
CA ASP A 139 -0.98 -18.92 21.56
C ASP A 139 -1.87 -20.01 20.93
N GLU A 140 -1.26 -21.01 20.26
CA GLU A 140 -1.91 -22.06 19.45
C GLU A 140 -2.97 -22.96 20.15
N ASN A 141 -3.25 -22.77 21.45
CA ASN A 141 -4.13 -23.68 22.21
C ASN A 141 -5.02 -22.97 23.25
N THR A 142 -5.32 -21.69 23.04
CA THR A 142 -6.15 -20.89 23.96
C THR A 142 -7.51 -20.54 23.37
N ASP A 143 -8.30 -21.57 23.05
CA ASP A 143 -9.68 -21.40 22.62
C ASP A 143 -10.55 -20.89 23.78
N SER A 144 -11.00 -19.64 23.66
CA SER A 144 -11.83 -18.99 24.68
C SER A 144 -13.22 -18.62 24.14
N SER A 145 -14.26 -18.88 24.94
CA SER A 145 -15.65 -18.57 24.58
C SER A 145 -15.93 -17.06 24.50
N ASP A 146 -15.03 -16.23 25.01
CA ASP A 146 -15.05 -14.76 25.00
C ASP A 146 -14.08 -14.14 23.98
N SER A 147 -13.54 -14.94 23.05
CA SER A 147 -12.52 -14.52 22.08
C SER A 147 -12.86 -13.25 21.29
N ILE A 148 -14.12 -13.06 20.86
CA ILE A 148 -14.54 -11.86 20.13
C ILE A 148 -14.36 -10.59 20.97
N ASP A 149 -14.87 -10.60 22.20
CA ASP A 149 -14.83 -9.42 23.08
C ASP A 149 -13.39 -9.15 23.53
N ARG A 150 -12.66 -10.20 23.94
CA ARG A 150 -11.25 -10.14 24.34
C ARG A 150 -10.37 -9.53 23.25
N ILE A 151 -10.46 -10.02 22.01
CA ILE A 151 -9.66 -9.52 20.89
C ILE A 151 -10.08 -8.10 20.51
N SER A 152 -11.39 -7.81 20.50
CA SER A 152 -11.88 -6.47 20.16
C SER A 152 -11.40 -5.41 21.14
N GLU A 153 -11.42 -5.71 22.45
CA GLU A 153 -10.88 -4.81 23.48
C GLU A 153 -9.37 -4.61 23.35
N MET A 154 -8.61 -5.69 23.12
CA MET A 154 -7.16 -5.64 22.91
C MET A 154 -6.81 -4.72 21.73
N VAL A 155 -7.40 -4.96 20.57
CA VAL A 155 -7.16 -4.18 19.36
C VAL A 155 -7.55 -2.72 19.57
N LYS A 156 -8.69 -2.45 20.23
CA LYS A 156 -9.10 -1.10 20.59
C LYS A 156 -8.06 -0.41 21.46
N LYS A 157 -7.55 -1.07 22.50
CA LYS A 157 -6.50 -0.51 23.36
C LYS A 157 -5.22 -0.21 22.57
N ILE A 158 -4.79 -1.13 21.70
CA ILE A 158 -3.59 -0.96 20.87
C ILE A 158 -3.73 0.26 19.95
N LEU A 159 -4.82 0.33 19.18
CA LEU A 159 -5.04 1.40 18.19
C LEU A 159 -5.21 2.79 18.84
N ASN A 160 -5.64 2.86 20.10
CA ASN A 160 -5.80 4.11 20.84
C ASN A 160 -4.64 4.39 21.83
N SER A 161 -3.54 3.65 21.75
CA SER A 161 -2.40 3.79 22.68
C SER A 161 -1.45 4.95 22.33
N VAL A 162 -1.62 5.53 21.15
CA VAL A 162 -0.79 6.57 20.54
C VAL A 162 -1.65 7.46 19.65
N ASP A 163 -1.20 8.69 19.47
CA ASP A 163 -1.80 9.62 18.51
C ASP A 163 -1.29 9.32 17.10
N THR A 164 -2.17 9.32 16.12
CA THR A 164 -1.82 9.13 14.70
C THR A 164 -2.41 10.23 13.85
N PRO A 165 -1.75 10.62 12.73
CA PRO A 165 -2.33 11.56 11.78
C PRO A 165 -3.56 10.95 11.09
N GLN A 166 -4.30 11.78 10.37
CA GLN A 166 -5.25 11.26 9.37
C GLN A 166 -4.46 10.54 8.27
N ILE A 167 -4.93 9.35 7.88
CA ILE A 167 -4.27 8.54 6.85
C ILE A 167 -5.32 8.12 5.83
N MET A 168 -5.10 8.50 4.59
CA MET A 168 -5.93 8.14 3.46
C MET A 168 -5.29 6.97 2.72
N TYR A 169 -5.83 5.78 2.91
CA TYR A 169 -5.39 4.63 2.10
C TYR A 169 -5.91 4.73 0.67
N PRO A 170 -5.14 4.24 -0.32
CA PRO A 170 -5.64 4.06 -1.66
C PRO A 170 -6.87 3.16 -1.64
N LYS A 171 -7.98 3.63 -2.23
CA LYS A 171 -9.24 2.88 -2.36
C LYS A 171 -9.07 1.56 -3.12
N GLU A 172 -8.06 1.52 -3.98
CA GLU A 172 -7.73 0.41 -4.87
C GLU A 172 -6.22 0.11 -4.81
N ALA A 173 -5.75 -0.32 -3.64
CA ALA A 173 -4.43 -0.92 -3.54
C ALA A 173 -4.41 -2.24 -4.32
N GLY A 174 -3.80 -2.25 -5.51
CA GLY A 174 -3.54 -3.47 -6.27
C GLY A 174 -4.59 -3.89 -7.31
N SER A 175 -5.67 -3.12 -7.53
CA SER A 175 -6.48 -3.24 -8.75
C SER A 175 -6.05 -2.14 -9.73
N PHE A 176 -5.42 -2.55 -10.83
CA PHE A 176 -5.05 -1.63 -11.90
C PHE A 176 -5.93 -1.90 -13.12
N SER A 177 -6.70 -0.88 -13.51
CA SER A 177 -7.30 -0.79 -14.82
C SER A 177 -6.30 -0.13 -15.77
N THR A 178 -6.11 -0.70 -16.96
CA THR A 178 -5.32 -0.07 -18.02
C THR A 178 -5.97 1.26 -18.42
N GLY A 179 -5.31 2.40 -18.12
CA GLY A 179 -5.76 3.73 -18.52
C GLY A 179 -6.18 4.66 -17.38
N GLU A 180 -6.15 4.20 -16.12
CA GLU A 180 -6.38 5.06 -14.95
C GLU A 180 -5.04 5.48 -14.33
N ILE A 181 -4.94 6.76 -13.95
CA ILE A 181 -3.74 7.29 -13.29
C ILE A 181 -3.89 7.06 -11.80
N ASN A 182 -2.91 6.40 -11.19
CA ASN A 182 -2.93 6.11 -9.76
C ASN A 182 -1.56 6.37 -9.16
N TYR A 183 -1.52 7.16 -8.09
CA TYR A 183 -0.33 7.40 -7.30
C TYR A 183 -0.67 7.30 -5.82
N TYR A 184 0.12 6.54 -5.08
CA TYR A 184 -0.11 6.29 -3.66
C TYR A 184 1.19 5.92 -2.95
N SER A 185 1.22 6.12 -1.65
CA SER A 185 2.23 5.52 -0.79
C SER A 185 1.62 4.54 0.19
N ILE A 186 2.46 3.65 0.73
CA ILE A 186 2.10 2.68 1.75
C ILE A 186 2.92 2.98 3.01
N PRO A 187 2.28 3.25 4.16
CA PRO A 187 2.99 3.47 5.40
C PRO A 187 3.52 2.17 5.97
N CYS A 188 4.82 2.14 6.30
CA CYS A 188 5.36 1.14 7.21
C CYS A 188 4.64 1.25 8.56
N TRP A 189 4.24 0.09 9.10
CA TRP A 189 3.38 -0.05 10.29
C TRP A 189 1.99 0.58 10.18
N GLY A 190 1.54 0.89 8.96
CA GLY A 190 0.17 1.33 8.69
C GLY A 190 -0.93 0.32 9.05
N GLN A 191 -0.55 -0.93 9.26
CA GLN A 191 -1.50 -2.01 9.44
C GLN A 191 -1.07 -2.91 10.60
N LEU A 192 -2.00 -3.13 11.52
CA LEU A 192 -1.92 -4.14 12.57
C LEU A 192 -2.61 -5.42 12.09
N THR A 193 -1.84 -6.49 11.95
CA THR A 193 -2.37 -7.83 11.68
C THR A 193 -2.54 -8.58 12.99
N CYS A 194 -3.71 -9.18 13.22
CA CYS A 194 -3.98 -10.04 14.37
C CYS A 194 -4.24 -11.47 13.90
N LEU A 195 -3.51 -12.42 14.47
CA LEU A 195 -3.62 -13.85 14.21
C LEU A 195 -4.14 -14.54 15.45
N TYR A 196 -5.27 -15.24 15.32
CA TYR A 196 -5.87 -16.02 16.40
C TYR A 196 -6.07 -17.47 15.96
N HIS A 197 -5.53 -18.40 16.72
CA HIS A 197 -5.59 -19.82 16.39
C HIS A 197 -6.74 -20.51 17.12
N MET A 198 -7.46 -21.36 16.39
CA MET A 198 -8.54 -22.20 16.89
C MET A 198 -8.54 -23.53 16.16
N GLN A 199 -8.50 -24.64 16.90
CA GLN A 199 -8.60 -26.01 16.34
C GLN A 199 -7.71 -26.25 15.08
N GLY A 200 -6.45 -25.81 15.14
CA GLY A 200 -5.49 -25.97 14.03
C GLY A 200 -5.71 -25.05 12.82
N HIS A 201 -6.60 -24.07 12.94
CA HIS A 201 -6.86 -23.04 11.92
C HIS A 201 -6.54 -21.65 12.49
N THR A 202 -6.31 -20.68 11.59
CA THR A 202 -5.99 -19.30 11.97
C THR A 202 -7.06 -18.35 11.43
N ALA A 203 -7.67 -17.58 12.33
CA ALA A 203 -8.42 -16.38 11.98
C ALA A 203 -7.43 -15.22 11.79
N VAL A 204 -7.47 -14.58 10.62
CA VAL A 204 -6.63 -13.43 10.27
C VAL A 204 -7.50 -12.18 10.26
N MET A 205 -7.11 -11.19 11.05
CA MET A 205 -7.79 -9.91 11.17
C MET A 205 -6.81 -8.78 10.87
N THR A 206 -7.29 -7.74 10.21
CA THR A 206 -6.46 -6.64 9.74
C THR A 206 -7.08 -5.31 10.10
N PHE A 207 -6.31 -4.43 10.72
CA PHE A 207 -6.75 -3.10 11.16
C PHE A 207 -5.76 -2.05 10.65
N ARG A 208 -6.26 -0.96 10.06
CA ARG A 208 -5.43 0.10 9.48
C ARG A 208 -5.51 1.40 10.29
N PHE A 209 -4.39 2.09 10.43
CA PHE A 209 -4.34 3.38 11.14
C PHE A 209 -4.98 4.51 10.35
N GLY A 210 -5.63 5.48 10.99
CA GLY A 210 -6.16 6.66 10.29
C GLY A 210 -7.38 6.43 9.39
N ASP A 211 -7.89 5.20 9.31
CA ASP A 211 -9.21 4.92 8.72
C ASP A 211 -10.26 5.73 9.51
N GLU A 212 -11.03 6.61 8.84
CA GLU A 212 -12.07 7.44 9.48
C GLU A 212 -12.93 6.56 10.40
N SER A 213 -12.68 6.67 11.71
CA SER A 213 -13.30 5.90 12.78
C SER A 213 -13.19 4.37 12.65
N ILE A 214 -12.06 3.78 13.05
CA ILE A 214 -12.10 2.42 13.63
C ILE A 214 -12.87 2.51 14.96
N THR A 215 -14.20 2.46 14.86
CA THR A 215 -15.10 2.40 16.00
C THR A 215 -15.00 1.02 16.65
N GLU A 216 -15.40 0.93 17.91
CA GLU A 216 -15.54 -0.35 18.61
C GLU A 216 -16.46 -1.33 17.86
N GLU A 217 -17.53 -0.82 17.23
CA GLU A 217 -18.43 -1.61 16.38
C GLU A 217 -17.71 -2.19 15.16
N LYS A 218 -16.88 -1.38 14.46
CA LYS A 218 -16.12 -1.82 13.29
C LYS A 218 -15.07 -2.87 13.68
N ILE A 219 -14.36 -2.67 14.79
CA ILE A 219 -13.41 -3.67 15.31
C ILE A 219 -14.14 -4.98 15.57
N ARG A 220 -15.24 -4.92 16.33
CA ARG A 220 -16.00 -6.12 16.70
C ARG A 220 -16.56 -6.84 15.48
N GLY A 221 -17.00 -6.10 14.46
CA GLY A 221 -17.46 -6.65 13.19
C GLY A 221 -16.37 -7.43 12.45
N ILE A 222 -15.16 -6.86 12.33
CA ILE A 222 -14.01 -7.53 11.70
C ILE A 222 -13.64 -8.80 12.46
N VAL A 223 -13.53 -8.72 13.79
CA VAL A 223 -13.18 -9.86 14.64
C VAL A 223 -14.22 -10.97 14.53
N THR A 224 -15.50 -10.61 14.61
CA THR A 224 -16.62 -11.57 14.50
C THR A 224 -16.60 -12.27 13.14
N ALA A 225 -16.49 -11.52 12.05
CA ALA A 225 -16.47 -12.08 10.70
C ALA A 225 -15.31 -13.06 10.49
N ALA A 226 -14.10 -12.71 10.95
CA ALA A 226 -12.94 -13.58 10.82
C ALA A 226 -13.11 -14.88 11.63
N ILE A 227 -13.57 -14.78 12.88
CA ILE A 227 -13.80 -15.94 13.75
C ILE A 227 -14.89 -16.86 13.20
N GLU A 228 -16.02 -16.31 12.75
CA GLU A 228 -17.12 -17.10 12.19
C GLU A 228 -16.72 -17.78 10.88
N GLN A 229 -15.97 -17.11 10.02
CA GLN A 229 -15.45 -17.70 8.80
C GLN A 229 -14.49 -18.86 9.10
N THR A 230 -13.59 -18.71 10.09
CA THR A 230 -12.68 -19.79 10.49
C THR A 230 -13.44 -20.97 11.09
N LYS A 231 -14.46 -20.75 11.91
CA LYS A 231 -15.34 -21.82 12.43
C LYS A 231 -16.01 -22.60 11.30
N LYS A 232 -16.53 -21.89 10.29
CA LYS A 232 -17.13 -22.53 9.11
C LYS A 232 -16.13 -23.41 8.36
N ASN A 233 -14.89 -22.93 8.20
CA ASN A 233 -13.83 -23.71 7.55
C ASN A 233 -13.51 -24.99 8.34
N ILE A 234 -13.46 -24.91 9.68
CA ILE A 234 -13.26 -26.07 10.55
C ILE A 234 -14.37 -27.11 10.34
N GLU A 235 -15.64 -26.69 10.35
CA GLU A 235 -16.79 -27.58 10.14
C GLU A 235 -16.75 -28.27 8.75
N GLU A 236 -16.40 -27.52 7.70
CA GLU A 236 -16.25 -28.08 6.34
C GLU A 236 -15.12 -29.13 6.28
N ASP A 237 -14.00 -28.88 6.97
CA ASP A 237 -12.87 -29.80 7.05
C ASP A 237 -13.21 -31.09 7.81
N GLU A 238 -14.01 -31.02 8.86
CA GLU A 238 -14.48 -32.19 9.60
C GLU A 238 -15.42 -33.06 8.76
N ILE A 239 -16.35 -32.43 8.02
CA ILE A 239 -17.26 -33.14 7.10
C ILE A 239 -16.47 -33.85 6.00
N ASN A 240 -15.46 -33.19 5.42
CA ASN A 240 -14.65 -33.76 4.34
C ASN A 240 -13.74 -34.93 4.80
N LYS A 241 -13.52 -35.06 6.11
CA LYS A 241 -12.74 -36.16 6.71
C LYS A 241 -13.61 -37.36 7.13
N SER A 242 -14.95 -37.21 7.15
CA SER A 242 -15.93 -38.26 7.50
C SER A 242 -16.44 -39.03 6.28
#